data_AF-A0A3M1IXM1-F1
#
_entry.id   AF-A0A3M1IXM1-F1
#
_cell.length_a   1.000
_cell.length_b   1.000
_cell.length_c   1.000
_cell.angle_alpha   90.00
_cell.angle_beta   90.00
_cell.angle_gamma   90.00
#
_symmetry.space_group_name_H-M   'P 1'
#
loop_
_entity.id
_entity.type
_entity.pdbx_description
1 polymer ?
#
loop_
_entity_poly.entity_id
_entity_poly.type
_entity_poly.pdbx_seq_one_letter_code
_entity_poly.pdbx_strand_id
1 'polypeptide(L)'
;MSEFYTINRYVLLIRPGEALIEWVNSVYPEAEMRYEARMRDDNTTVYLIPEMNNLEDAYDWLKDNYLAFFENTLEELYDEPDEWPERMDWAAFERMIDFSIQTEVLDIVSEEEDEDYREDYEDEVDGFPAEDDLDWT
;
A
#
# COMPACT_ATOMS: atom_id res chain seq x y z
N MET A 1 11.01 12.55 -26.12
CA MET A 1 10.65 13.29 -24.89
C MET A 1 9.52 12.48 -24.30
N SER A 2 9.62 12.04 -23.04
CA SER A 2 8.54 11.28 -22.41
C SER A 2 7.27 12.13 -22.41
N GLU A 3 6.15 11.53 -22.83
CA GLU A 3 4.82 12.11 -22.70
C GLU A 3 4.29 11.82 -21.30
N PHE A 4 3.42 12.71 -20.78
CA PHE A 4 2.81 12.56 -19.46
C PHE A 4 1.30 12.43 -19.63
N TYR A 5 0.73 11.31 -19.19
CA TYR A 5 -0.70 11.02 -19.29
C TYR A 5 -1.37 11.16 -17.93
N THR A 6 -2.42 11.97 -17.85
CA THR A 6 -3.13 12.17 -16.58
C THR A 6 -3.99 10.95 -16.21
N ILE A 7 -3.86 10.51 -14.97
CA ILE A 7 -4.74 9.50 -14.38
C ILE A 7 -5.84 10.20 -13.58
N ASN A 8 -7.11 9.90 -13.86
CA ASN A 8 -8.28 10.49 -13.18
C ASN A 8 -8.53 9.85 -11.80
N ARG A 9 -7.50 9.85 -10.93
CA ARG A 9 -7.53 9.29 -9.58
C ARG A 9 -6.62 10.12 -8.67
N TYR A 10 -6.96 10.20 -7.40
CA TYR A 10 -6.01 10.64 -6.38
C TYR A 10 -5.22 9.42 -5.89
N VAL A 11 -4.06 9.69 -5.29
CA VAL A 11 -3.22 8.66 -4.68
C VAL A 11 -3.22 8.84 -3.17
N LEU A 12 -3.45 7.76 -2.45
CA LEU A 12 -3.33 7.69 -0.99
C LEU A 12 -2.14 6.79 -0.66
N LEU A 13 -1.16 7.34 0.04
CA LEU A 13 -0.04 6.61 0.61
C LEU A 13 -0.37 6.32 2.07
N ILE A 14 -0.28 5.05 2.46
CA ILE A 14 -0.44 4.58 3.85
C ILE A 14 0.82 3.85 4.25
N ARG A 15 1.37 4.17 5.43
CA ARG A 15 2.49 3.44 6.02
C ARG A 15 2.39 3.46 7.55
N PRO A 16 2.98 2.46 8.24
CA PRO A 16 3.02 2.48 9.70
C PRO A 16 3.79 3.70 10.21
N GLY A 17 3.15 4.46 11.10
CA GLY A 17 3.81 5.48 11.89
C GLY A 17 4.56 4.89 13.08
N GLU A 18 5.40 5.71 13.71
CA GLU A 18 6.22 5.30 14.86
C GLU A 18 5.36 4.70 15.99
N ALA A 19 4.21 5.31 16.29
CA ALA A 19 3.33 4.83 17.36
C ALA A 19 2.66 3.47 17.06
N LEU A 20 2.52 3.09 15.78
CA LEU A 20 2.07 1.75 15.41
C LEU A 20 3.20 0.74 15.61
N ILE A 21 4.41 1.07 15.17
CA ILE A 21 5.58 0.20 15.38
C ILE A 21 5.84 -0.04 16.87
N GLU A 22 5.77 1.01 17.70
CA GLU A 22 5.87 0.89 19.16
C GLU A 22 4.79 -0.04 19.73
N TRP A 23 3.57 0.06 19.22
CA TRP A 23 2.48 -0.82 19.64
C TRP A 23 2.73 -2.28 19.23
N VAL A 24 3.12 -2.55 17.98
CA VAL A 24 3.43 -3.92 17.51
C VAL A 24 4.53 -4.54 18.37
N ASN A 25 5.60 -3.80 18.65
CA ASN A 25 6.69 -4.28 19.52
C ASN A 25 6.24 -4.58 20.95
N SER A 26 5.17 -3.94 21.42
CA SER A 26 4.64 -4.17 22.76
C SER A 26 3.82 -5.46 22.89
N VAL A 27 3.13 -5.86 21.80
CA VAL A 27 2.33 -7.10 21.75
C VAL A 27 3.15 -8.28 21.24
N TYR A 28 4.13 -8.03 20.36
CA TYR A 28 4.97 -9.06 19.76
C TYR A 28 6.48 -8.79 19.98
N PRO A 29 6.97 -8.86 21.23
CA PRO A 29 8.35 -8.50 21.56
C PRO A 29 9.41 -9.46 21.00
N GLU A 30 9.01 -10.64 20.54
CA GLU A 30 9.91 -11.66 20.00
C GLU A 30 10.42 -11.32 18.58
N ALA A 31 9.71 -10.46 17.84
CA ALA A 31 10.10 -9.97 16.53
C ALA A 31 10.08 -8.43 16.47
N GLU A 32 10.92 -7.81 17.32
CA GLU A 32 11.01 -6.35 17.41
C GLU A 32 11.33 -5.71 16.04
N MET A 33 10.45 -4.82 15.61
CA MET A 33 10.61 -3.97 14.44
C MET A 33 11.17 -2.61 14.84
N ARG A 34 12.10 -2.05 14.06
CA ARG A 34 12.59 -0.69 14.28
C ARG A 34 12.01 0.24 13.26
N TYR A 35 11.46 1.37 13.71
CA TYR A 35 11.08 2.43 12.80
C TYR A 35 12.34 3.01 12.13
N GLU A 36 12.45 2.84 10.82
CA GLU A 36 13.58 3.35 10.03
C GLU A 36 13.08 4.22 8.88
N ALA A 37 13.84 5.24 8.51
CA ALA A 37 13.44 6.16 7.43
C ALA A 37 13.20 5.45 6.09
N ARG A 38 13.87 4.32 5.84
CA ARG A 38 13.70 3.49 4.64
C ARG A 38 12.34 2.78 4.58
N MET A 39 11.66 2.60 5.70
CA MET A 39 10.28 2.09 5.72
C MET A 39 9.32 2.95 4.91
N ARG A 40 9.68 4.22 4.62
CA ARG A 40 8.88 5.07 3.73
C ARG A 40 8.79 4.55 2.31
N ASP A 41 9.79 3.84 1.82
CA ASP A 41 9.80 3.33 0.46
C ASP A 41 9.36 1.85 0.43
N ASP A 42 9.83 1.04 1.40
CA ASP A 42 9.59 -0.41 1.42
C ASP A 42 8.28 -0.83 2.12
N ASN A 43 7.70 0.02 2.98
CA ASN A 43 6.50 -0.29 3.78
C ASN A 43 5.36 0.72 3.54
N THR A 44 5.35 1.39 2.40
CA THR A 44 4.22 2.23 1.98
C THR A 44 3.33 1.48 1.01
N THR A 45 2.09 1.27 1.40
CA THR A 45 1.03 0.79 0.50
C THR A 45 0.40 1.99 -0.21
N VAL A 46 0.33 1.92 -1.54
CA VAL A 46 -0.17 3.00 -2.39
C VAL A 46 -1.52 2.59 -2.99
N TYR A 47 -2.52 3.45 -2.80
CA TYR A 47 -3.88 3.23 -3.27
C TYR A 47 -4.28 4.29 -4.29
N LEU A 48 -4.89 3.88 -5.40
CA LEU A 48 -5.66 4.76 -6.27
C LEU A 48 -7.06 4.93 -5.67
N ILE A 49 -7.38 6.15 -5.24
CA ILE A 49 -8.67 6.50 -4.65
C ILE A 49 -9.48 7.38 -5.62
N PRO A 50 -10.81 7.53 -5.41
CA PRO A 50 -11.61 8.42 -6.24
C PRO A 50 -11.01 9.84 -6.29
N GLU A 51 -11.23 10.55 -7.39
CA GLU A 51 -10.93 11.98 -7.46
C GLU A 51 -12.03 12.76 -6.72
N MET A 52 -11.64 13.75 -5.93
CA MET A 52 -12.56 14.66 -5.21
C MET A 52 -12.44 16.08 -5.76
N ASN A 53 -13.33 16.99 -5.33
CA ASN A 53 -13.29 18.37 -5.85
C ASN A 53 -12.08 19.16 -5.31
N ASN A 54 -11.61 18.80 -4.13
CA ASN A 54 -10.50 19.46 -3.45
C ASN A 54 -9.90 18.51 -2.39
N LEU A 55 -8.79 18.93 -1.79
CA LEU A 55 -8.07 18.12 -0.80
C LEU A 55 -8.85 17.94 0.52
N GLU A 56 -9.65 18.92 0.95
CA GLU A 56 -10.49 18.83 2.16
C GLU A 56 -11.55 17.73 2.00
N ASP A 57 -12.24 17.69 0.86
CA ASP A 57 -13.19 16.62 0.50
C ASP A 57 -12.50 15.23 0.52
N ALA A 58 -11.22 15.15 0.11
CA ALA A 58 -10.45 13.91 0.13
C ALA A 58 -10.10 13.47 1.56
N TYR A 59 -9.78 14.42 2.45
CA TYR A 59 -9.56 14.13 3.88
C TYR A 59 -10.84 13.65 4.56
N ASP A 60 -11.98 14.28 4.28
CA ASP A 60 -13.29 13.85 4.81
C ASP A 60 -13.65 12.45 4.30
N TRP A 61 -13.44 12.18 3.01
CA TRP A 61 -13.62 10.85 2.46
C TRP A 61 -12.70 9.82 3.14
N LEU A 62 -11.42 10.12 3.35
CA LEU A 62 -10.52 9.22 4.07
C LEU A 62 -11.02 8.97 5.49
N LYS A 63 -11.49 10.00 6.19
CA LYS A 63 -12.04 9.87 7.54
C LYS A 63 -13.31 9.02 7.62
N ASP A 64 -14.08 8.93 6.54
CA ASP A 64 -15.24 8.04 6.47
C ASP A 64 -14.84 6.59 6.11
N ASN A 65 -13.65 6.39 5.53
CA ASN A 65 -13.19 5.08 5.00
C ASN A 65 -11.92 4.53 5.68
N TYR A 66 -11.35 5.22 6.68
CA TYR A 66 -10.04 4.94 7.26
C TYR A 66 -9.88 3.54 7.82
N LEU A 67 -10.97 2.95 8.32
CA LEU A 67 -10.91 1.69 9.04
C LEU A 67 -10.37 0.57 8.15
N ALA A 68 -10.80 0.48 6.89
CA ALA A 68 -10.32 -0.53 5.96
C ALA A 68 -8.80 -0.42 5.72
N PHE A 69 -8.27 0.79 5.62
CA PHE A 69 -6.83 1.01 5.47
C PHE A 69 -6.07 0.69 6.76
N PHE A 70 -6.65 1.01 7.92
CA PHE A 70 -6.04 0.71 9.20
C PHE A 70 -5.94 -0.81 9.43
N GLU A 71 -7.02 -1.53 9.18
CA GLU A 71 -7.10 -2.99 9.31
C GLU A 71 -6.11 -3.66 8.35
N ASN A 72 -6.04 -3.23 7.09
CA ASN A 72 -5.05 -3.75 6.13
C ASN A 72 -3.61 -3.56 6.63
N THR A 73 -3.26 -2.38 7.13
CA THR A 73 -1.89 -2.14 7.66
C THR A 73 -1.61 -2.96 8.93
N LEU A 74 -2.60 -3.19 9.78
CA LEU A 74 -2.44 -4.06 10.95
C LEU A 74 -2.23 -5.51 10.53
N GLU A 75 -3.04 -6.02 9.60
CA GLU A 75 -2.92 -7.38 9.06
C GLU A 75 -1.54 -7.64 8.42
N GLU A 76 -0.98 -6.65 7.71
CA GLU A 76 0.36 -6.73 7.13
C GLU A 76 1.48 -6.82 8.18
N LEU A 77 1.28 -6.25 9.37
CA LEU A 77 2.30 -6.17 10.42
C LEU A 77 2.11 -7.20 11.54
N TYR A 78 0.87 -7.60 11.78
CA TYR A 78 0.46 -8.45 12.89
C TYR A 78 -0.90 -9.10 12.61
N ASP A 79 -0.87 -10.38 12.28
CA ASP A 79 -1.95 -11.19 11.71
C ASP A 79 -2.90 -11.81 12.74
N GLU A 80 -2.96 -11.26 13.97
CA GLU A 80 -3.83 -11.71 15.06
C GLU A 80 -4.89 -10.63 15.42
N PRO A 81 -6.06 -10.61 14.73
CA PRO A 81 -7.07 -9.55 14.89
C PRO A 81 -7.67 -9.44 16.29
N ASP A 82 -7.72 -10.54 17.04
CA ASP A 82 -8.25 -10.56 18.42
C ASP A 82 -7.34 -9.78 19.40
N GLU A 83 -6.10 -9.50 19.01
CA GLU A 83 -5.10 -8.76 19.79
C GLU A 83 -4.87 -7.32 19.29
N TRP A 84 -5.60 -6.89 18.25
CA TRP A 84 -5.55 -5.51 17.74
C TRP A 84 -5.97 -4.47 18.80
N PRO A 85 -5.63 -3.17 18.61
CA PRO A 85 -5.99 -2.14 19.58
C PRO A 85 -7.51 -2.08 19.82
N GLU A 86 -7.95 -2.09 21.09
CA GLU A 86 -9.39 -2.04 21.42
C GLU A 86 -10.13 -0.82 20.84
N ARG A 87 -9.39 0.28 20.61
CA ARG A 87 -9.92 1.52 20.04
C ARG A 87 -9.22 1.84 18.72
N MET A 88 -9.90 1.53 17.63
CA MET A 88 -9.49 1.86 16.26
C MET A 88 -10.35 3.00 15.70
N ASP A 89 -10.40 4.14 16.39
CA ASP A 89 -11.10 5.32 15.89
C ASP A 89 -10.18 6.22 15.05
N TRP A 90 -10.75 7.26 14.42
CA TRP A 90 -9.98 8.21 13.60
C TRP A 90 -8.78 8.82 14.33
N ALA A 91 -8.92 9.11 15.63
CA ALA A 91 -7.82 9.65 16.43
C ALA A 91 -6.69 8.62 16.64
N ALA A 92 -7.02 7.34 16.77
CA ALA A 92 -6.02 6.27 16.77
C ALA A 92 -5.33 6.16 15.41
N PHE A 93 -6.10 6.22 14.32
CA PHE A 93 -5.57 6.20 12.95
C PHE A 93 -4.58 7.33 12.71
N GLU A 94 -4.93 8.59 12.98
CA GLU A 94 -4.03 9.75 12.79
C GLU A 94 -2.74 9.66 13.62
N ARG A 95 -2.78 8.97 14.76
CA ARG A 95 -1.62 8.78 15.63
C ARG A 95 -0.72 7.65 15.13
N MET A 96 -1.31 6.58 14.61
CA MET A 96 -0.64 5.31 14.34
C MET A 96 -0.22 5.17 12.88
N ILE A 97 -0.90 5.85 11.96
CA ILE A 97 -0.67 5.80 10.52
C ILE A 97 -0.06 7.12 10.06
N ASP A 98 1.01 7.04 9.29
CA ASP A 98 1.52 8.16 8.52
C ASP A 98 0.95 8.05 7.10
N PHE A 99 0.15 9.04 6.69
CA PHE A 99 -0.53 9.03 5.40
C PHE A 99 -0.34 10.32 4.62
N SER A 100 -0.49 10.23 3.30
CA SER A 100 -0.43 11.39 2.41
C SER A 100 -1.34 11.20 1.21
N ILE A 101 -2.03 12.28 0.80
CA ILE A 101 -2.88 12.30 -0.38
C ILE A 101 -2.21 13.15 -1.45
N GLN A 102 -2.08 12.60 -2.66
CA GLN A 102 -1.58 13.29 -3.85
C GLN A 102 -2.72 13.49 -4.85
N THR A 103 -2.90 14.72 -5.32
CA THR A 103 -4.02 15.11 -6.19
C THR A 103 -3.69 15.02 -7.68
N GLU A 104 -2.42 14.91 -8.03
CA GLU A 104 -1.97 14.79 -9.41
C GLU A 104 -1.13 13.54 -9.57
N VAL A 105 -1.53 12.71 -10.53
CA VAL A 105 -0.85 11.47 -10.90
C VAL A 105 -0.70 11.47 -12.41
N LEU A 106 0.54 11.34 -12.85
CA LEU A 106 0.90 11.32 -14.26
C LEU A 106 1.58 9.99 -14.55
N ASP A 107 1.01 9.25 -15.49
CA ASP A 107 1.69 8.14 -16.14
C ASP A 107 2.75 8.69 -17.10
N ILE A 108 3.92 8.06 -17.13
CA ILE A 108 5.04 8.48 -17.98
C ILE A 108 5.38 7.46 -19.04
N VAL A 109 4.72 6.30 -19.02
CA VAL A 109 4.95 5.21 -19.97
C VAL A 109 3.91 5.33 -21.08
N SER A 110 4.39 5.22 -22.32
CA SER A 110 3.50 5.14 -23.49
C SER A 110 2.99 3.71 -23.70
N GLU A 111 1.85 3.55 -24.38
CA GLU A 111 1.31 2.23 -24.70
C GLU A 111 2.33 1.35 -25.46
N GLU A 112 3.14 1.94 -26.35
CA GLU A 112 4.20 1.24 -27.09
C GLU A 112 5.34 0.76 -26.17
N GLU A 113 5.79 1.61 -25.22
CA GLU A 113 6.83 1.24 -24.26
C GLU A 113 6.34 0.17 -23.28
N ASP A 114 5.06 0.21 -22.89
CA ASP A 114 4.43 -0.83 -22.06
C ASP A 114 4.36 -2.20 -22.78
N GLU A 115 4.17 -2.22 -24.10
CA GLU A 115 4.16 -3.45 -24.91
C GLU A 115 5.56 -4.07 -25.02
N ASP A 116 6.60 -3.26 -25.28
CA ASP A 116 8.00 -3.73 -25.33
C ASP A 116 8.41 -4.42 -24.01
N TYR A 117 8.05 -3.84 -22.86
CA TYR A 117 8.33 -4.47 -21.56
C TYR A 117 7.60 -5.79 -21.38
N ARG A 118 6.36 -5.95 -21.88
CA ARG A 118 5.63 -7.22 -21.78
C ARG A 118 6.26 -8.32 -22.62
N GLU A 119 6.69 -8.02 -23.85
CA GLU A 119 7.32 -9.02 -24.72
C GLU A 119 8.64 -9.54 -24.12
N ASP A 120 9.45 -8.69 -23.50
CA ASP A 120 10.69 -9.09 -22.82
C ASP A 120 10.44 -10.07 -21.64
N TYR A 121 9.30 -9.98 -20.95
CA TYR A 121 8.93 -10.94 -19.90
C TYR A 121 8.35 -12.26 -20.44
N GLU A 122 7.71 -12.24 -21.60
CA GLU A 122 7.15 -13.44 -22.24
C GLU A 122 8.24 -14.37 -22.82
N ASP A 123 9.41 -13.81 -23.19
CA ASP A 123 10.55 -14.60 -23.65
C ASP A 123 11.34 -15.29 -22.49
N GLU A 124 11.11 -14.93 -21.22
CA GLU A 124 11.78 -15.53 -20.05
C GLU A 124 10.98 -16.68 -19.38
N VAL A 125 9.74 -16.95 -19.81
CA VAL A 125 8.90 -18.07 -19.28
C VAL A 125 9.12 -19.40 -20.00
N ASP A 126 10.29 -19.60 -20.63
CA ASP A 126 10.66 -20.85 -21.32
C ASP A 126 11.09 -22.00 -20.37
N GLY A 127 10.72 -21.92 -19.09
CA GLY A 127 11.19 -22.85 -18.03
C GLY A 127 10.14 -23.35 -17.04
N PHE A 128 8.87 -22.96 -17.14
CA PHE A 128 7.83 -23.59 -16.34
C PHE A 128 7.40 -24.91 -17.01
N PRO A 129 7.57 -26.08 -16.34
CA PRO A 129 7.00 -27.31 -16.86
C PRO A 129 5.50 -27.13 -17.05
N ALA A 130 4.95 -27.68 -18.13
CA ALA A 130 3.52 -27.69 -18.35
C ALA A 130 2.83 -28.25 -17.09
N GLU A 131 1.65 -27.73 -16.76
CA GLU A 131 0.90 -28.16 -15.56
C GLU A 131 0.66 -29.68 -15.51
N ASP A 132 0.72 -30.36 -16.66
CA ASP A 132 0.62 -31.81 -16.81
C ASP A 132 1.85 -32.60 -16.29
N ASP A 133 2.99 -31.94 -16.04
CA ASP A 133 4.23 -32.55 -15.53
C ASP A 133 4.41 -32.37 -14.01
N LEU A 134 3.48 -31.70 -13.33
CA LEU A 134 3.50 -31.55 -11.87
C LEU A 134 2.85 -32.77 -11.20
N ASP A 135 3.67 -33.76 -10.89
CA ASP A 135 3.27 -34.91 -10.06
C ASP A 135 3.11 -34.46 -8.59
N TRP A 136 1.88 -34.20 -8.17
CA TRP A 136 1.51 -33.92 -6.78
C TRP A 136 1.36 -35.21 -5.97
N THR A 137 2.41 -36.06 -5.92
CA THR A 137 2.47 -37.21 -5.00
C THR A 137 3.22 -36.93 -3.70
#